data_AF-A0A081BPW6-F1
#
_entry.id   AF-A0A081BPW6-F1
#
_cell.length_a   1.000
_cell.length_b   1.000
_cell.length_c   1.000
_cell.angle_alpha   90.00
_cell.angle_beta   90.00
_cell.angle_gamma   90.00
#
_symmetry.space_group_name_H-M   'P 1'
#
loop_
_entity.id
_entity.type
_entity.pdbx_description
1 polymer ?
#
loop_
_entity_poly.entity_id
_entity_poly.type
_entity_poly.pdbx_seq_one_letter_code
_entity_poly.pdbx_strand_id
1 'polypeptide(L)'
;MKALEQEFTGKVKCVFIDPPYNTGSAFEQYDDGIEHSLWLSLIRDRLELLHRLLSEDGSLWITIDDNECHYLKVLCDEIFGRINFVANVVWQKRIQPDMRATIGAGHDHILVFSKNLSIFKQKLNILEQTEDQRNRYKNPDNDPKGPWISADFMAKGFRPNQMYEIVTPSGKKYKPRPGSCWRNIESVYQTLLSENRIWFGKDGDSVPRKKTYLSESEGIAAWTWWTNAEVGHNQEAKKECNALFGVENTFETPKPERLLRRIIHLSTNPGDLVLDSFAGSGTTGAVAHKMGRRWIMIELGEHCHTHIIPRLKKVIDGSDPGGITEAVNWRGGGGFRYFRLAPSLLETDRWGNWIINKQYNAAMLAEAVCKLEGFRYAPSDEHYWLHGHSTEQDFIYVTTQTLTHEQLQALSEEVGASRTLLVLCLAYRAASPDAYPNLTIKKIPQAVLSRCEYGHDDYSLQVENLPAAPPPMPEPEDEPTERKPTRQLGFDL
;
A
#
# COMPACT_ATOMS: atom_id res chain seq x y z
N MET A 1 -10.84 1.72 -7.87
CA MET A 1 -10.62 2.10 -6.45
C MET A 1 -11.82 2.78 -5.80
N LYS A 2 -12.48 3.78 -6.42
CA LYS A 2 -13.71 4.42 -5.88
C LYS A 2 -14.76 3.42 -5.36
N ALA A 3 -15.00 2.33 -6.10
CA ALA A 3 -15.92 1.25 -5.69
C ALA A 3 -15.59 0.57 -4.34
N LEU A 4 -14.34 0.64 -3.88
CA LEU A 4 -13.91 0.09 -2.59
C LEU A 4 -14.25 1.02 -1.42
N GLU A 5 -14.43 2.33 -1.64
CA GLU A 5 -14.57 3.31 -0.56
C GLU A 5 -15.78 3.04 0.33
N GLN A 6 -16.89 2.56 -0.23
CA GLN A 6 -18.10 2.23 0.52
C GLN A 6 -17.85 1.20 1.64
N GLU A 7 -16.93 0.25 1.41
CA GLU A 7 -16.72 -0.88 2.31
C GLU A 7 -15.37 -0.82 3.03
N PHE A 8 -14.35 -0.22 2.42
CA PHE A 8 -12.95 -0.33 2.86
C PHE A 8 -12.32 0.99 3.33
N THR A 9 -13.05 2.11 3.32
CA THR A 9 -12.56 3.38 3.88
C THR A 9 -12.10 3.20 5.32
N GLY A 10 -10.87 3.63 5.62
CA GLY A 10 -10.30 3.51 6.97
C GLY A 10 -9.92 2.10 7.42
N LYS A 11 -9.89 1.10 6.52
CA LYS A 11 -9.68 -0.32 6.90
C LYS A 11 -8.39 -0.94 6.38
N VAL A 12 -7.73 -0.32 5.41
CA VAL A 12 -6.49 -0.87 4.82
C VAL A 12 -5.32 -0.58 5.73
N LYS A 13 -4.53 -1.60 6.06
CA LYS A 13 -3.39 -1.50 6.98
C LYS A 13 -2.09 -1.18 6.26
N CYS A 14 -1.88 -1.81 5.11
CA CYS A 14 -0.72 -1.60 4.26
C CYS A 14 -1.17 -1.45 2.82
N VAL A 15 -0.78 -0.34 2.19
CA VAL A 15 -0.82 -0.20 0.75
C VAL A 15 0.60 -0.36 0.23
N PHE A 16 0.81 -1.28 -0.69
CA PHE A 16 2.03 -1.36 -1.49
C PHE A 16 1.68 -1.04 -2.93
N ILE A 17 2.46 -0.20 -3.59
CA ILE A 17 2.31 0.06 -5.02
C ILE A 17 3.66 0.09 -5.72
N ASP A 18 3.65 -0.40 -6.95
CA ASP A 18 4.77 -0.38 -7.88
C ASP A 18 4.30 0.26 -9.19
N PRO A 19 4.12 1.60 -9.22
CA PRO A 19 3.63 2.30 -10.41
C PRO A 19 4.63 2.20 -11.58
N PRO A 20 4.24 2.53 -12.82
CA PRO A 20 5.20 2.68 -13.92
C PRO A 20 6.22 3.79 -13.61
N TYR A 21 7.50 3.55 -13.93
CA TYR A 21 8.62 4.42 -13.49
C TYR A 21 8.89 5.59 -14.44
N ASN A 22 8.21 5.65 -15.58
CA ASN A 22 8.36 6.67 -16.60
C ASN A 22 9.80 6.74 -17.17
N THR A 23 10.38 5.58 -17.48
CA THR A 23 11.80 5.46 -17.85
C THR A 23 12.11 5.81 -19.31
N GLY A 24 11.08 6.06 -20.11
CA GLY A 24 11.13 6.21 -21.56
C GLY A 24 11.26 4.90 -22.32
N SER A 25 11.08 3.74 -21.66
CA SER A 25 11.23 2.42 -22.27
C SER A 25 9.89 1.90 -22.79
N ALA A 26 9.79 1.49 -24.06
CA ALA A 26 8.54 0.95 -24.58
C ALA A 26 8.18 -0.38 -23.89
N PHE A 27 7.15 -0.38 -23.03
CA PHE A 27 6.48 -1.58 -22.53
C PHE A 27 5.16 -1.76 -23.29
N GLU A 28 4.78 -3.01 -23.60
CA GLU A 28 3.59 -3.27 -24.44
C GLU A 28 2.26 -2.82 -23.79
N GLN A 29 2.23 -2.59 -22.48
CA GLN A 29 0.99 -2.49 -21.71
C GLN A 29 0.77 -1.15 -21.01
N TYR A 30 1.80 -0.28 -20.93
CA TYR A 30 1.73 1.05 -20.34
C TYR A 30 2.67 1.99 -21.09
N ASP A 31 2.23 3.22 -21.36
CA ASP A 31 3.12 4.24 -21.93
C ASP A 31 4.08 4.73 -20.83
N ASP A 32 5.37 4.50 -21.03
CA ASP A 32 6.44 4.78 -20.06
C ASP A 32 7.27 6.01 -20.47
N GLY A 33 6.76 6.85 -21.37
CA GLY A 33 7.38 8.11 -21.81
C GLY A 33 6.44 9.32 -21.68
N ILE A 34 5.63 9.33 -20.63
CA ILE A 34 4.62 10.33 -20.37
C ILE A 34 5.28 11.63 -19.85
N GLU A 35 4.77 12.79 -20.24
CA GLU A 35 5.24 14.06 -19.68
C GLU A 35 5.00 14.09 -18.15
N HIS A 36 5.98 14.62 -17.39
CA HIS A 36 5.98 14.51 -15.93
C HIS A 36 4.70 15.02 -15.26
N SER A 37 4.15 16.15 -15.71
CA SER A 37 2.92 16.71 -15.11
C SER A 37 1.71 15.79 -15.30
N LEU A 38 1.66 15.08 -16.42
CA LEU A 38 0.63 14.11 -16.73
C LEU A 38 0.79 12.82 -15.90
N TRP A 39 2.01 12.29 -15.77
CA TRP A 39 2.28 11.15 -14.88
C TRP A 39 1.87 11.48 -13.43
N LEU A 40 2.24 12.66 -12.93
CA LEU A 40 1.89 13.12 -11.59
C LEU A 40 0.38 13.25 -11.41
N SER A 41 -0.34 13.78 -12.39
CA SER A 41 -1.81 13.91 -12.33
C SER A 41 -2.48 12.54 -12.20
N LEU A 42 -2.02 11.56 -12.98
CA LEU A 42 -2.53 10.19 -12.93
C LEU A 42 -2.27 9.52 -11.57
N ILE A 43 -1.09 9.74 -10.98
CA ILE A 43 -0.75 9.15 -9.68
C ILE A 43 -1.46 9.88 -8.53
N ARG A 44 -1.67 11.21 -8.62
CA ARG A 44 -2.34 12.02 -7.60
C ARG A 44 -3.71 11.49 -7.23
N ASP A 45 -4.57 11.27 -8.22
CA ASP A 45 -5.95 10.81 -7.99
C ASP A 45 -5.99 9.42 -7.32
N ARG A 46 -5.03 8.56 -7.69
CA ARG A 46 -4.87 7.22 -7.09
C ARG A 46 -4.42 7.34 -5.64
N LEU A 47 -3.43 8.18 -5.36
CA LEU A 47 -2.91 8.40 -4.01
C LEU A 47 -3.98 9.00 -3.07
N GLU A 48 -4.82 9.91 -3.54
CA GLU A 48 -5.93 10.46 -2.75
C GLU A 48 -6.92 9.35 -2.33
N LEU A 49 -7.28 8.46 -3.26
CA LEU A 49 -8.14 7.31 -2.98
C LEU A 49 -7.49 6.35 -1.99
N LEU A 50 -6.22 5.98 -2.22
CA LEU A 50 -5.47 5.11 -1.32
C LEU A 50 -5.36 5.71 0.09
N HIS A 51 -5.12 7.02 0.19
CA HIS A 51 -5.10 7.73 1.47
C HIS A 51 -6.43 7.61 2.21
N ARG A 52 -7.58 7.71 1.53
CA ARG A 52 -8.91 7.52 2.16
C ARG A 52 -9.13 6.08 2.63
N LEU A 53 -8.66 5.08 1.87
CA LEU A 53 -8.79 3.66 2.22
C LEU A 53 -7.93 3.24 3.42
N LEU A 54 -6.80 3.90 3.65
CA LEU A 54 -5.92 3.61 4.79
C LEU A 54 -6.61 3.85 6.13
N SER A 55 -6.40 2.90 7.05
CA SER A 55 -6.63 3.05 8.49
C SER A 55 -5.70 4.10 9.10
N GLU A 56 -6.07 4.66 10.26
CA GLU A 56 -5.30 5.72 10.93
C GLU A 56 -3.85 5.30 11.25
N ASP A 57 -3.64 4.02 11.55
CA ASP A 57 -2.33 3.44 11.81
C ASP A 57 -1.78 2.66 10.61
N GLY A 58 -2.29 2.95 9.41
CA GLY A 58 -1.89 2.37 8.14
C GLY A 58 -0.73 3.10 7.48
N SER A 59 -0.12 2.43 6.50
CA SER A 59 1.03 2.94 5.75
C SER A 59 0.96 2.66 4.25
N LEU A 60 1.59 3.55 3.48
CA LEU A 60 1.81 3.47 2.05
C LEU A 60 3.30 3.23 1.78
N TRP A 61 3.59 2.24 0.94
CA TRP A 61 4.92 1.84 0.51
C TRP A 61 4.98 1.87 -1.01
N ILE A 62 5.86 2.68 -1.58
CA ILE A 62 5.94 2.89 -3.02
C ILE A 62 7.34 2.54 -3.53
N THR A 63 7.47 1.54 -4.41
CA THR A 63 8.73 1.30 -5.13
C THR A 63 8.83 2.20 -6.35
N ILE A 64 9.95 2.90 -6.51
CA ILE A 64 10.19 3.82 -7.62
C ILE A 64 11.71 3.98 -7.86
N ASP A 65 12.12 4.26 -9.10
CA ASP A 65 13.52 4.59 -9.41
C ASP A 65 13.82 6.09 -9.27
N ASP A 66 15.01 6.53 -9.71
CA ASP A 66 15.45 7.92 -9.60
C ASP A 66 14.67 8.92 -10.48
N ASN A 67 13.92 8.47 -11.49
CA ASN A 67 13.29 9.37 -12.48
C ASN A 67 12.17 10.20 -11.83
N GLU A 68 11.26 9.53 -11.12
CA GLU A 68 10.07 10.16 -10.55
C GLU A 68 10.08 10.26 -9.02
N CYS A 69 11.09 9.67 -8.33
CA CYS A 69 11.05 9.56 -6.86
C CYS A 69 10.91 10.90 -6.15
N HIS A 70 11.58 11.95 -6.64
CA HIS A 70 11.57 13.27 -6.01
C HIS A 70 10.24 13.99 -6.19
N TYR A 71 9.66 13.93 -7.39
CA TYR A 71 8.37 14.55 -7.68
C TYR A 71 7.22 13.80 -6.99
N LEU A 72 7.25 12.46 -7.04
CA LEU A 72 6.32 11.60 -6.32
C LEU A 72 6.37 11.85 -4.80
N LYS A 73 7.56 12.08 -4.25
CA LYS A 73 7.73 12.42 -2.83
C LYS A 73 7.05 13.76 -2.48
N VAL A 74 7.18 14.77 -3.32
CA VAL A 74 6.52 16.08 -3.14
C VAL A 74 5.00 15.93 -3.23
N LEU A 75 4.50 15.15 -4.19
CA LEU A 75 3.08 14.85 -4.33
C LEU A 75 2.53 14.11 -3.10
N CYS A 76 3.26 13.12 -2.58
CA CYS A 76 2.88 12.44 -1.35
C CYS A 76 2.89 13.38 -0.13
N ASP A 77 3.80 14.35 -0.07
CA ASP A 77 3.83 15.37 0.99
C ASP A 77 2.60 16.26 0.98
N GLU A 78 2.03 16.56 -0.19
CA GLU A 78 0.76 17.28 -0.32
C GLU A 78 -0.40 16.46 0.24
N ILE A 79 -0.48 15.18 -0.14
CA ILE A 79 -1.64 14.32 0.19
C ILE A 79 -1.60 13.82 1.64
N PHE A 80 -0.44 13.35 2.11
CA PHE A 80 -0.29 12.78 3.45
C PHE A 80 0.15 13.82 4.49
N GLY A 81 0.69 14.96 4.05
CA GLY A 81 1.37 15.92 4.90
C GLY A 81 2.82 15.51 5.19
N ARG A 82 3.74 16.48 5.13
CA ARG A 82 5.19 16.27 5.35
C ARG A 82 5.53 15.58 6.68
N ILE A 83 4.74 15.83 7.74
CA ILE A 83 4.94 15.22 9.07
C ILE A 83 4.72 13.71 9.07
N ASN A 84 4.00 13.19 8.07
CA ASN A 84 3.62 11.79 7.97
C ASN A 84 4.57 10.95 7.09
N PHE A 85 5.60 11.59 6.52
CA PHE A 85 6.71 10.87 5.89
C PHE A 85 7.50 10.09 6.94
N VAL A 86 7.72 8.81 6.67
CA VAL A 86 8.42 7.90 7.58
C VAL A 86 9.90 7.80 7.21
N ALA A 87 10.18 7.38 5.98
CA ALA A 87 11.53 7.15 5.48
C ALA A 87 11.58 6.99 3.96
N ASN A 88 12.75 7.19 3.37
CA ASN A 88 13.12 6.67 2.06
C ASN A 88 14.07 5.48 2.31
N VAL A 89 13.62 4.28 1.94
CA VAL A 89 14.44 3.07 2.01
C VAL A 89 15.11 2.87 0.66
N VAL A 90 16.41 2.60 0.69
CA VAL A 90 17.21 2.27 -0.48
C VAL A 90 17.30 0.75 -0.60
N TRP A 91 16.72 0.19 -1.66
CA TRP A 91 16.74 -1.24 -1.93
C TRP A 91 17.75 -1.58 -3.03
N GLN A 92 18.72 -2.43 -2.70
CA GLN A 92 19.71 -2.91 -3.66
C GLN A 92 19.09 -3.91 -4.64
N LYS A 93 18.63 -3.44 -5.80
CA LYS A 93 17.93 -4.25 -6.81
C LYS A 93 18.84 -5.13 -7.68
N ARG A 94 20.16 -4.91 -7.65
CA ARG A 94 21.17 -5.65 -8.43
C ARG A 94 22.24 -6.27 -7.55
N ILE A 95 22.81 -7.39 -8.00
CA ILE A 95 23.97 -8.03 -7.34
C ILE A 95 25.28 -7.35 -7.77
N GLN A 96 25.43 -7.10 -9.06
CA GLN A 96 26.65 -6.59 -9.66
C GLN A 96 26.42 -5.19 -10.26
N PRO A 97 27.45 -4.32 -10.27
CA PRO A 97 27.41 -3.05 -10.98
C PRO A 97 27.17 -3.22 -12.49
N ASP A 98 26.54 -2.23 -13.12
CA ASP A 98 26.43 -2.19 -14.58
C ASP A 98 27.74 -1.69 -15.18
N MET A 99 28.52 -2.59 -15.77
CA MET A 99 29.82 -2.24 -16.35
C MET A 99 29.73 -1.32 -17.57
N ARG A 100 28.54 -1.08 -18.12
CA ARG A 100 28.31 -0.18 -19.26
C ARG A 100 28.06 1.26 -18.83
N ALA A 101 27.79 1.50 -17.54
CA ALA A 101 27.49 2.82 -17.02
C ALA A 101 28.65 3.35 -16.17
N THR A 102 28.96 4.65 -16.30
CA THR A 102 29.91 5.33 -15.40
C THR A 102 29.39 5.34 -13.96
N ILE A 103 28.07 5.54 -13.80
CA ILE A 103 27.35 5.42 -12.53
C ILE A 103 26.11 4.57 -12.81
N GLY A 104 26.14 3.30 -12.41
CA GLY A 104 25.03 2.37 -12.64
C GLY A 104 23.98 2.43 -11.54
N ALA A 105 22.70 2.37 -11.93
CA ALA A 105 21.57 2.27 -11.00
C ALA A 105 21.56 0.91 -10.27
N GLY A 106 22.22 0.86 -9.11
CA GLY A 106 22.30 -0.33 -8.26
C GLY A 106 21.11 -0.51 -7.31
N HIS A 107 20.26 0.51 -7.18
CA HIS A 107 19.16 0.55 -6.23
C HIS A 107 17.89 1.15 -6.81
N ASP A 108 16.79 0.94 -6.11
CA ASP A 108 15.53 1.68 -6.21
C ASP A 108 15.17 2.26 -4.83
N HIS A 109 14.24 3.20 -4.82
CA HIS A 109 13.66 3.78 -3.62
C HIS A 109 12.39 3.04 -3.20
N ILE A 110 12.17 3.00 -1.90
CA ILE A 110 10.88 2.64 -1.30
C ILE A 110 10.47 3.81 -0.41
N LEU A 111 9.57 4.63 -0.92
CA LEU A 111 9.02 5.76 -0.17
C LEU A 111 7.99 5.23 0.82
N VAL A 112 8.15 5.59 2.09
CA VAL A 112 7.28 5.14 3.18
C VAL A 112 6.54 6.32 3.77
N PHE A 113 5.22 6.28 3.68
CA PHE A 113 4.31 7.22 4.30
C PHE A 113 3.38 6.51 5.27
N SER A 114 2.94 7.21 6.29
CA SER A 114 1.94 6.74 7.24
C SER A 114 0.72 7.65 7.17
N LYS A 115 -0.46 7.16 7.53
CA LYS A 115 -1.62 8.05 7.68
C LYS A 115 -1.47 8.95 8.93
N ASN A 116 -0.95 8.37 10.01
CA ASN A 116 -0.57 9.09 11.21
C ASN A 116 0.78 8.57 11.75
N LEU A 117 1.83 9.39 11.69
CA LEU A 117 3.19 8.97 12.07
C LEU A 117 3.30 8.53 13.53
N SER A 118 2.63 9.24 14.43
CA SER A 118 2.73 8.99 15.88
C SER A 118 2.13 7.65 16.26
N ILE A 119 1.01 7.26 15.63
CA ILE A 119 0.35 5.98 15.87
C ILE A 119 1.10 4.86 15.15
N PHE A 120 1.48 5.08 13.89
CA PHE A 120 2.19 4.10 13.06
C PHE A 120 3.50 3.64 13.72
N LYS A 121 4.31 4.55 14.27
CA LYS A 121 5.56 4.22 14.96
C LYS A 121 5.39 3.28 16.15
N GLN A 122 4.23 3.31 16.81
CA GLN A 122 3.93 2.44 17.96
C GLN A 122 3.44 1.05 17.52
N LYS A 123 3.00 0.91 16.27
CA LYS A 123 2.43 -0.32 15.69
C LYS A 123 3.39 -1.02 14.73
N LEU A 124 4.49 -0.37 14.35
CA LEU A 124 5.50 -0.94 13.47
C LEU A 124 6.15 -2.15 14.13
N ASN A 125 6.14 -3.28 13.44
CA ASN A 125 6.78 -4.49 13.94
C ASN A 125 8.30 -4.36 13.91
N ILE A 126 8.94 -5.02 14.86
CA ILE A 126 10.39 -5.21 14.90
C ILE A 126 10.79 -6.44 14.10
N LEU A 127 12.02 -6.44 13.60
CA LEU A 127 12.54 -7.57 12.83
C LEU A 127 13.17 -8.59 13.76
N GLU A 128 13.04 -9.85 13.39
CA GLU A 128 13.78 -10.92 14.04
C GLU A 128 15.28 -10.77 13.78
N GLN A 129 16.08 -11.16 14.78
CA GLN A 129 17.52 -11.23 14.62
C GLN A 129 17.89 -12.33 13.63
N THR A 130 18.93 -12.10 12.83
CA THR A 130 19.51 -13.16 12.01
C THR A 130 20.27 -14.17 12.88
N GLU A 131 20.48 -15.37 12.35
CA GLU A 131 21.24 -16.40 13.06
C GLU A 131 22.68 -15.95 13.35
N ASP A 132 23.32 -15.26 12.41
CA ASP A 132 24.63 -14.62 12.61
C ASP A 132 24.64 -13.61 13.74
N GLN A 133 23.57 -12.82 13.89
CA GLN A 133 23.45 -11.86 14.99
C GLN A 133 23.26 -12.57 16.33
N ARG A 134 22.39 -13.59 16.39
CA ARG A 134 22.22 -14.42 17.59
C ARG A 134 23.52 -15.10 18.00
N ASN A 135 24.29 -15.60 17.02
CA ASN A 135 25.58 -16.24 17.23
C ASN A 135 26.66 -15.31 17.80
N ARG A 136 26.48 -13.98 17.76
CA ARG A 136 27.37 -13.02 18.42
C ARG A 136 27.16 -12.94 19.93
N TYR A 137 26.00 -13.34 20.44
CA TYR A 137 25.76 -13.42 21.87
C TYR A 137 26.55 -14.61 22.42
N LYS A 138 27.34 -14.37 23.47
CA LYS A 138 28.20 -15.37 24.11
C LYS A 138 28.01 -15.33 25.62
N ASN A 139 28.34 -16.41 26.31
CA ASN A 139 28.31 -16.46 27.76
C ASN A 139 29.70 -16.79 28.34
N PRO A 140 30.69 -15.90 28.19
CA PRO A 140 32.08 -16.19 28.56
C PRO A 140 32.30 -16.28 30.08
N ASP A 141 31.37 -15.78 30.89
CA ASP A 141 31.43 -15.71 32.34
C ASP A 141 30.40 -16.62 33.05
N ASN A 142 29.78 -17.54 32.31
CA ASN A 142 28.77 -18.48 32.81
C ASN A 142 27.62 -17.80 33.57
N ASP A 143 27.17 -16.64 33.07
CA ASP A 143 26.05 -15.90 33.63
C ASP A 143 24.75 -16.73 33.54
N PRO A 144 23.98 -16.87 34.65
CA PRO A 144 22.76 -17.67 34.67
C PRO A 144 21.65 -17.11 33.76
N LYS A 145 21.72 -15.84 33.35
CA LYS A 145 20.76 -15.24 32.41
C LYS A 145 21.03 -15.60 30.95
N GLY A 146 22.12 -16.34 30.69
CA GLY A 146 22.45 -16.87 29.37
C GLY A 146 23.32 -15.95 28.51
N PRO A 147 23.40 -16.20 27.19
CA PRO A 147 24.26 -15.44 26.28
C PRO A 147 23.94 -13.95 26.24
N TRP A 148 24.98 -13.12 26.22
CA TRP A 148 24.90 -11.67 26.19
C TRP A 148 25.93 -11.07 25.21
N ILE A 149 25.72 -9.82 24.82
CA ILE A 149 26.71 -8.99 24.12
C ILE A 149 27.16 -7.84 25.01
N SER A 150 28.41 -7.41 24.80
CA SER A 150 29.00 -6.33 25.58
C SER A 150 28.69 -4.99 24.92
N ALA A 151 27.96 -4.13 25.62
CA ALA A 151 27.66 -2.77 25.20
C ALA A 151 28.53 -1.76 25.97
N ASP A 152 29.00 -0.73 25.28
CA ASP A 152 29.79 0.33 25.92
C ASP A 152 29.01 1.01 27.05
N PHE A 153 29.65 1.25 28.18
CA PHE A 153 29.04 1.97 29.30
C PHE A 153 29.34 3.48 29.28
N MET A 154 30.01 3.97 28.24
CA MET A 154 30.29 5.39 28.03
C MET A 154 29.36 6.00 26.98
N ALA A 155 29.07 7.30 27.13
CA ALA A 155 28.38 8.14 26.15
C ALA A 155 29.20 9.39 25.86
N LYS A 156 29.07 9.96 24.65
CA LYS A 156 29.67 11.26 24.31
C LYS A 156 29.00 12.38 25.12
N GLY A 157 29.78 13.39 25.48
CA GLY A 157 29.33 14.59 26.21
C GLY A 157 29.67 14.57 27.69
N PHE A 158 29.31 15.64 28.39
CA PHE A 158 29.59 15.84 29.80
C PHE A 158 28.28 16.09 30.57
N ARG A 159 28.09 15.32 31.65
CA ARG A 159 26.94 15.47 32.55
C ARG A 159 27.45 15.27 33.98
N PRO A 160 27.40 16.30 34.86
CA PRO A 160 28.03 16.25 36.18
C PRO A 160 27.66 15.01 37.02
N ASN A 161 26.39 14.61 37.00
CA ASN A 161 25.87 13.45 37.73
C ASN A 161 26.28 12.08 37.15
N GLN A 162 27.03 12.05 36.06
CA GLN A 162 27.55 10.85 35.39
C GLN A 162 29.07 10.80 35.38
N MET A 163 29.73 11.64 36.19
CA MET A 163 31.20 11.76 36.29
C MET A 163 31.74 11.19 37.61
N TYR A 164 31.24 10.02 38.03
CA TYR A 164 31.70 9.33 39.23
C TYR A 164 32.83 8.34 38.91
N GLU A 165 33.55 7.91 39.94
CA GLU A 165 34.62 6.92 39.84
C GLU A 165 34.04 5.51 39.97
N ILE A 166 34.43 4.62 39.07
CA ILE A 166 34.08 3.20 39.14
C ILE A 166 35.32 2.41 39.55
N VAL A 167 35.19 1.63 40.62
CA VAL A 167 36.23 0.70 41.09
C VAL A 167 35.91 -0.69 40.57
N THR A 168 36.86 -1.32 39.88
CA THR A 168 36.72 -2.71 39.40
C THR A 168 36.92 -3.71 40.54
N PRO A 169 36.53 -5.00 40.36
CA PRO A 169 36.78 -6.05 41.34
C PRO A 169 38.25 -6.20 41.79
N SER A 170 39.20 -5.87 40.93
CA SER A 170 40.64 -5.83 41.25
C SER A 170 41.14 -4.57 41.95
N GLY A 171 40.26 -3.58 42.16
CA GLY A 171 40.60 -2.31 42.80
C GLY A 171 41.06 -1.21 41.84
N LYS A 172 41.06 -1.45 40.52
CA LYS A 172 41.42 -0.43 39.52
C LYS A 172 40.30 0.61 39.41
N LYS A 173 40.70 1.88 39.27
CA LYS A 173 39.78 3.02 39.22
C LYS A 173 39.65 3.56 37.81
N TYR A 174 38.41 3.75 37.38
CA TYR A 174 38.08 4.32 36.08
C TYR A 174 37.24 5.59 36.24
N LYS A 175 37.57 6.59 35.43
CA LYS A 175 36.76 7.79 35.19
C LYS A 175 36.44 7.90 33.70
N PRO A 176 35.36 8.58 33.32
CA PRO A 176 35.08 8.86 31.92
C PRO A 176 36.26 9.59 31.26
N ARG A 177 36.49 9.30 29.98
CA ARG A 177 37.54 9.96 29.20
C ARG A 177 37.13 11.43 28.93
N PRO A 178 38.08 12.33 28.63
CA PRO A 178 37.73 13.68 28.20
C PRO A 178 36.73 13.65 27.02
N GLY A 179 35.64 14.41 27.14
CA GLY A 179 34.56 14.43 26.15
C GLY A 179 33.54 13.29 26.26
N SER A 180 33.63 12.44 27.29
CA SER A 180 32.63 11.41 27.59
C SER A 180 32.16 11.44 29.05
N CYS A 181 31.03 10.80 29.30
CA CYS A 181 30.46 10.53 30.62
C CYS A 181 29.97 9.07 30.67
N TRP A 182 29.69 8.55 31.87
CA TRP A 182 29.02 7.25 31.97
C TRP A 182 27.59 7.32 31.41
N ARG A 183 27.07 6.22 30.87
CA ARG A 183 25.69 6.21 30.34
C ARG A 183 24.64 6.41 31.41
N ASN A 184 24.93 6.01 32.65
CA ASN A 184 24.00 6.01 33.76
C ASN A 184 24.56 6.81 34.94
N ILE A 185 23.68 7.39 35.74
CA ILE A 185 24.04 7.98 37.04
C ILE A 185 24.47 6.88 38.02
N GLU A 186 25.16 7.27 39.09
CA GLU A 186 25.77 6.32 40.04
C GLU A 186 24.76 5.36 40.65
N SER A 187 23.57 5.84 41.06
CA SER A 187 22.53 4.98 41.63
C SER A 187 22.09 3.86 40.68
N VAL A 188 21.88 4.18 39.40
CA VAL A 188 21.52 3.19 38.37
C VAL A 188 22.67 2.23 38.10
N TYR A 189 23.92 2.71 38.10
CA TYR A 189 25.08 1.85 38.00
C TYR A 189 25.16 0.84 39.16
N GLN A 190 24.93 1.28 40.39
CA GLN A 190 24.94 0.39 41.56
C GLN A 190 23.84 -0.69 41.46
N THR A 191 22.64 -0.32 40.97
CA THR A 191 21.59 -1.31 40.65
C THR A 191 22.07 -2.32 39.62
N LEU A 192 22.60 -1.86 38.48
CA LEU A 192 23.11 -2.75 37.43
C LEU A 192 24.25 -3.66 37.92
N LEU A 193 25.10 -3.14 38.80
CA LEU A 193 26.18 -3.90 39.43
C LEU A 193 25.61 -5.01 40.34
N SER A 194 24.64 -4.68 41.19
CA SER A 194 23.98 -5.65 42.07
C SER A 194 23.22 -6.75 41.30
N GLU A 195 22.73 -6.42 40.11
CA GLU A 195 22.05 -7.36 39.19
C GLU A 195 23.02 -8.17 38.30
N ASN A 196 24.33 -8.05 38.52
CA ASN A 196 25.40 -8.67 37.72
C ASN A 196 25.40 -8.27 36.23
N ARG A 197 24.90 -7.07 35.90
CA ARG A 197 24.77 -6.58 34.50
C ARG A 197 25.97 -5.76 34.02
N ILE A 198 26.99 -5.59 34.87
CA ILE A 198 28.24 -4.93 34.52
C ILE A 198 29.34 -5.98 34.39
N TRP A 199 30.08 -5.90 33.28
CA TRP A 199 31.21 -6.77 32.98
C TRP A 199 32.51 -5.97 32.93
N PHE A 200 33.52 -6.44 33.64
CA PHE A 200 34.85 -5.83 33.75
C PHE A 200 35.92 -6.60 32.97
N GLY A 201 35.53 -7.29 31.89
CA GLY A 201 36.45 -8.16 31.17
C GLY A 201 36.64 -9.51 31.87
N LYS A 202 37.41 -10.41 31.24
CA LYS A 202 37.68 -11.75 31.77
C LYS A 202 38.42 -11.72 33.11
N ASP A 203 39.35 -10.78 33.26
CA ASP A 203 40.22 -10.67 34.45
C ASP A 203 39.65 -9.74 35.52
N GLY A 204 38.50 -9.10 35.28
CA GLY A 204 37.90 -8.14 36.22
C GLY A 204 38.55 -6.75 36.24
N ASP A 205 39.41 -6.43 35.27
CA ASP A 205 40.27 -5.23 35.25
C ASP A 205 39.94 -4.21 34.17
N SER A 206 38.96 -4.49 33.32
CA SER A 206 38.62 -3.65 32.17
C SER A 206 37.66 -2.53 32.52
N VAL A 207 37.58 -1.53 31.65
CA VAL A 207 36.55 -0.48 31.71
C VAL A 207 35.17 -1.14 31.75
N PRO A 208 34.25 -0.69 32.64
CA PRO A 208 32.92 -1.29 32.75
C PRO A 208 32.19 -1.30 31.41
N ARG A 209 31.63 -2.44 31.06
CA ARG A 209 30.71 -2.61 29.93
C ARG A 209 29.40 -3.20 30.43
N LYS A 210 28.29 -2.86 29.78
CA LYS A 210 26.97 -3.40 30.13
C LYS A 210 26.75 -4.72 29.40
N LYS A 211 26.22 -5.71 30.11
CA LYS A 211 25.69 -6.94 29.50
C LYS A 211 24.30 -6.67 28.94
N THR A 212 24.09 -6.99 27.67
CA THR A 212 22.78 -7.00 27.02
C THR A 212 22.45 -8.43 26.64
N TYR A 213 21.47 -9.03 27.30
CA TYR A 213 21.16 -10.46 27.15
C TYR A 213 20.33 -10.73 25.90
N LEU A 214 20.56 -11.91 25.29
CA LEU A 214 19.78 -12.36 24.13
C LEU A 214 18.30 -12.55 24.51
N SER A 215 18.04 -13.08 25.71
CA SER A 215 16.69 -13.30 26.25
C SER A 215 15.89 -12.01 26.47
N GLU A 216 16.56 -10.87 26.60
CA GLU A 216 15.95 -9.55 26.73
C GLU A 216 15.81 -8.83 25.38
N SER A 217 16.24 -9.47 24.28
CA SER A 217 16.23 -8.84 22.96
C SER A 217 14.87 -9.01 22.29
N GLU A 218 14.17 -7.90 22.07
CA GLU A 218 12.87 -7.91 21.38
C GLU A 218 13.01 -8.06 19.85
N GLY A 219 14.19 -7.76 19.30
CA GLY A 219 14.46 -7.81 17.86
C GLY A 219 15.43 -6.72 17.43
N ILE A 220 15.40 -6.38 16.14
CA ILE A 220 16.16 -5.27 15.57
C ILE A 220 15.23 -4.30 14.85
N ALA A 221 15.55 -3.00 14.96
CA ALA A 221 14.89 -1.99 14.16
C ALA A 221 15.28 -2.17 12.68
N ALA A 222 14.32 -1.93 11.77
CA ALA A 222 14.61 -1.92 10.35
C ALA A 222 15.49 -0.71 9.98
N TRP A 223 16.58 -0.98 9.27
CA TRP A 223 17.39 0.09 8.66
C TRP A 223 16.74 0.56 7.35
N THR A 224 17.20 1.69 6.82
CA THR A 224 16.77 2.22 5.51
C THR A 224 17.66 1.75 4.36
N TRP A 225 18.63 0.89 4.62
CA TRP A 225 19.48 0.26 3.61
C TRP A 225 19.16 -1.23 3.53
N TRP A 226 18.43 -1.66 2.49
CA TRP A 226 18.01 -3.05 2.32
C TRP A 226 18.84 -3.72 1.23
N THR A 227 19.67 -4.67 1.62
CA THR A 227 20.57 -5.38 0.71
C THR A 227 19.82 -6.48 -0.05
N ASN A 228 20.34 -6.83 -1.23
CA ASN A 228 19.80 -7.95 -2.01
C ASN A 228 19.84 -9.27 -1.23
N ALA A 229 20.84 -9.46 -0.36
CA ALA A 229 20.99 -10.65 0.45
C ALA A 229 19.89 -10.79 1.50
N GLU A 230 19.28 -9.69 1.94
CA GLU A 230 18.21 -9.70 2.94
C GLU A 230 16.82 -9.81 2.32
N VAL A 231 16.55 -9.03 1.27
CA VAL A 231 15.20 -8.83 0.72
C VAL A 231 15.05 -9.28 -0.74
N GLY A 232 16.09 -9.82 -1.34
CA GLY A 232 16.11 -10.26 -2.73
C GLY A 232 16.38 -9.15 -3.73
N HIS A 233 16.41 -9.52 -5.01
CA HIS A 233 16.78 -8.64 -6.14
C HIS A 233 16.04 -9.02 -7.44
N ASN A 234 16.17 -8.21 -8.49
CA ASN A 234 15.40 -8.39 -9.74
C ASN A 234 15.61 -9.77 -10.39
N GLN A 235 16.85 -10.27 -10.44
CA GLN A 235 17.12 -11.60 -11.01
C GLN A 235 16.47 -12.75 -10.19
N GLU A 236 16.33 -12.61 -8.87
CA GLU A 236 15.64 -13.60 -8.03
C GLU A 236 14.15 -13.58 -8.34
N ALA A 237 13.54 -12.38 -8.36
CA ALA A 237 12.14 -12.20 -8.74
C ALA A 237 11.81 -12.78 -10.11
N LYS A 238 12.71 -12.60 -11.09
CA LYS A 238 12.55 -13.17 -12.44
C LYS A 238 12.58 -14.70 -12.43
N LYS A 239 13.46 -15.30 -11.63
CA LYS A 239 13.53 -16.77 -11.47
C LYS A 239 12.27 -17.32 -10.80
N GLU A 240 11.79 -16.65 -9.74
CA GLU A 240 10.52 -16.99 -9.09
C GLU A 240 9.36 -16.95 -10.09
N CYS A 241 9.27 -15.88 -10.88
CA CYS A 241 8.23 -15.71 -11.90
C CYS A 241 8.31 -16.78 -13.00
N ASN A 242 9.52 -17.08 -13.51
CA ASN A 242 9.72 -18.12 -14.51
C ASN A 242 9.31 -19.51 -13.99
N ALA A 243 9.55 -19.80 -12.71
CA ALA A 243 9.14 -21.07 -12.11
C ALA A 243 7.60 -21.19 -12.02
N LEU A 244 6.91 -20.06 -11.88
CA LEU A 244 5.45 -20.02 -11.80
C LEU A 244 4.77 -20.14 -13.17
N PHE A 245 5.28 -19.46 -14.19
CA PHE A 245 4.58 -19.29 -15.48
C PHE A 245 5.31 -19.88 -16.69
N GLY A 246 6.55 -20.33 -16.52
CA GLY A 246 7.46 -20.64 -17.62
C GLY A 246 8.16 -19.39 -18.15
N VAL A 247 9.22 -19.59 -18.93
CA VAL A 247 10.05 -18.49 -19.47
C VAL A 247 9.30 -17.68 -20.53
N GLU A 248 8.38 -18.30 -21.28
CA GLU A 248 7.63 -17.64 -22.36
C GLU A 248 6.53 -16.70 -21.85
N ASN A 249 5.94 -16.99 -20.67
CA ASN A 249 4.86 -16.20 -20.07
C ASN A 249 5.34 -15.47 -18.81
N THR A 250 6.62 -15.14 -18.75
CA THR A 250 7.19 -14.48 -17.58
C THR A 250 6.79 -13.01 -17.54
N PHE A 251 6.34 -12.55 -16.38
CA PHE A 251 6.15 -11.12 -16.17
C PHE A 251 7.50 -10.41 -16.25
N GLU A 252 7.57 -9.24 -16.89
CA GLU A 252 8.84 -8.60 -17.19
C GLU A 252 9.58 -8.11 -15.95
N THR A 253 8.87 -7.40 -15.07
CA THR A 253 9.43 -6.63 -13.96
C THR A 253 8.87 -7.04 -12.58
N PRO A 254 8.84 -8.34 -12.22
CA PRO A 254 8.28 -8.78 -10.95
C PRO A 254 9.14 -8.28 -9.79
N LYS A 255 8.51 -7.99 -8.65
CA LYS A 255 9.19 -7.76 -7.37
C LYS A 255 9.40 -9.08 -6.62
N PRO A 256 10.53 -9.25 -5.89
CA PRO A 256 10.82 -10.50 -5.18
C PRO A 256 9.93 -10.66 -3.95
N GLU A 257 9.48 -11.90 -3.67
CA GLU A 257 8.59 -12.14 -2.53
C GLU A 257 9.18 -11.72 -1.17
N ARG A 258 10.50 -11.83 -1.02
CA ARG A 258 11.21 -11.46 0.21
C ARG A 258 11.17 -9.97 0.53
N LEU A 259 11.11 -9.13 -0.51
CA LEU A 259 10.95 -7.69 -0.34
C LEU A 259 9.56 -7.37 0.23
N LEU A 260 8.53 -7.95 -0.38
CA LEU A 260 7.16 -7.79 0.09
C LEU A 260 6.97 -8.39 1.48
N ARG A 261 7.64 -9.50 1.81
CA ARG A 261 7.62 -10.08 3.16
C ARG A 261 8.15 -9.09 4.18
N ARG A 262 9.25 -8.39 3.89
CA ARG A 262 9.81 -7.37 4.79
C ARG A 262 8.81 -6.22 4.99
N ILE A 263 8.22 -5.71 3.91
CA ILE A 263 7.24 -4.61 3.95
C ILE A 263 6.00 -5.02 4.77
N ILE A 264 5.37 -6.13 4.41
CA ILE A 264 4.14 -6.64 5.04
C ILE A 264 4.39 -7.00 6.50
N HIS A 265 5.55 -7.59 6.84
CA HIS A 265 5.90 -7.87 8.22
C HIS A 265 5.98 -6.60 9.05
N LEU A 266 6.67 -5.56 8.56
CA LEU A 266 6.84 -4.31 9.29
C LEU A 266 5.51 -3.59 9.54
N SER A 267 4.60 -3.60 8.56
CA SER A 267 3.39 -2.76 8.59
C SER A 267 2.12 -3.47 9.07
N THR A 268 2.10 -4.82 9.15
CA THR A 268 0.87 -5.59 9.39
C THR A 268 1.06 -6.80 10.30
N ASN A 269 -0.06 -7.23 10.90
CA ASN A 269 -0.21 -8.50 11.62
C ASN A 269 -1.16 -9.45 10.85
N PRO A 270 -1.19 -10.76 11.18
CA PRO A 270 -2.16 -11.69 10.61
C PRO A 270 -3.61 -11.17 10.74
N GLY A 271 -4.41 -11.32 9.69
CA GLY A 271 -5.79 -10.81 9.59
C GLY A 271 -5.95 -9.38 9.06
N ASP A 272 -4.89 -8.56 9.12
CA ASP A 272 -4.89 -7.21 8.57
C ASP A 272 -5.07 -7.22 7.04
N LEU A 273 -5.52 -6.09 6.50
CA LEU A 273 -5.81 -5.91 5.07
C LEU A 273 -4.65 -5.21 4.35
N VAL A 274 -4.08 -5.89 3.34
CA VAL A 274 -3.07 -5.36 2.42
C VAL A 274 -3.74 -5.00 1.09
N LEU A 275 -3.37 -3.88 0.47
CA LEU A 275 -3.88 -3.48 -0.84
C LEU A 275 -2.73 -3.19 -1.80
N ASP A 276 -2.85 -3.70 -3.02
CA ASP A 276 -1.97 -3.38 -4.13
C ASP A 276 -2.80 -2.93 -5.34
N SER A 277 -2.59 -1.69 -5.80
CA SER A 277 -3.31 -1.14 -6.95
C SER A 277 -2.55 -1.23 -8.27
N PHE A 278 -1.37 -1.84 -8.26
CA PHE A 278 -0.51 -2.13 -9.42
C PHE A 278 0.04 -3.55 -9.26
N ALA A 279 -0.87 -4.52 -9.21
CA ALA A 279 -0.56 -5.85 -8.72
C ALA A 279 0.40 -6.66 -9.62
N GLY A 280 0.48 -6.34 -10.91
CA GLY A 280 1.31 -6.97 -11.92
C GLY A 280 1.24 -8.49 -11.86
N SER A 281 2.36 -9.12 -11.51
CA SER A 281 2.49 -10.58 -11.36
C SER A 281 1.82 -11.18 -10.11
N GLY A 282 1.16 -10.37 -9.27
CA GLY A 282 0.43 -10.79 -8.08
C GLY A 282 1.30 -11.10 -6.85
N THR A 283 2.54 -10.59 -6.79
CA THR A 283 3.48 -10.87 -5.69
C THR A 283 2.92 -10.45 -4.33
N THR A 284 2.34 -9.25 -4.23
CA THR A 284 1.82 -8.73 -2.95
C THR A 284 0.74 -9.62 -2.36
N GLY A 285 -0.23 -10.05 -3.17
CA GLY A 285 -1.30 -10.95 -2.73
C GLY A 285 -0.78 -12.33 -2.36
N ALA A 286 0.17 -12.89 -3.12
CA ALA A 286 0.79 -14.18 -2.80
C ALA A 286 1.47 -14.15 -1.43
N VAL A 287 2.29 -13.13 -1.17
CA VAL A 287 3.01 -12.97 0.10
C VAL A 287 2.06 -12.68 1.24
N ALA A 288 1.12 -11.74 1.08
CA ALA A 288 0.11 -11.43 2.09
C ALA A 288 -0.69 -12.68 2.48
N HIS A 289 -1.10 -13.48 1.50
CA HIS A 289 -1.85 -14.72 1.73
C HIS A 289 -1.04 -15.76 2.52
N LYS A 290 0.19 -16.06 2.09
CA LYS A 290 1.10 -16.99 2.77
C LYS A 290 1.37 -16.55 4.22
N MET A 291 1.37 -15.25 4.47
CA MET A 291 1.54 -14.65 5.79
C MET A 291 0.22 -14.54 6.59
N GLY A 292 -0.91 -15.01 6.08
CA GLY A 292 -2.19 -14.98 6.81
C GLY A 292 -2.83 -13.58 6.90
N ARG A 293 -2.54 -12.69 5.94
CA ARG A 293 -3.20 -11.39 5.80
C ARG A 293 -4.33 -11.49 4.78
N ARG A 294 -5.35 -10.62 4.93
CA ARG A 294 -6.33 -10.38 3.87
C ARG A 294 -5.72 -9.46 2.83
N TRP A 295 -6.15 -9.57 1.58
CA TRP A 295 -5.58 -8.74 0.51
C TRP A 295 -6.61 -8.33 -0.53
N ILE A 296 -6.36 -7.19 -1.16
CA ILE A 296 -7.03 -6.71 -2.37
C ILE A 296 -5.94 -6.38 -3.39
N MET A 297 -6.07 -6.94 -4.58
CA MET A 297 -5.22 -6.63 -5.73
C MET A 297 -6.07 -6.05 -6.84
N ILE A 298 -5.60 -4.98 -7.47
CA ILE A 298 -6.22 -4.34 -8.62
C ILE A 298 -5.18 -4.34 -9.73
N GLU A 299 -5.60 -4.73 -10.92
CA GLU A 299 -4.76 -4.74 -12.11
C GLU A 299 -5.59 -4.41 -13.35
N LEU A 300 -4.97 -3.73 -14.31
CA LEU A 300 -5.56 -3.39 -15.59
C LEU A 300 -5.21 -4.48 -16.63
N GLY A 301 -6.13 -4.70 -17.56
CA GLY A 301 -5.92 -5.67 -18.64
C GLY A 301 -5.93 -7.14 -18.17
N GLU A 302 -5.27 -7.99 -18.95
CA GLU A 302 -5.39 -9.45 -18.84
C GLU A 302 -4.42 -10.09 -17.83
N HIS A 303 -3.60 -9.31 -17.12
CA HIS A 303 -2.67 -9.83 -16.10
C HIS A 303 -3.36 -10.53 -14.94
N CYS A 304 -4.58 -10.09 -14.62
CA CYS A 304 -5.44 -10.82 -13.69
C CYS A 304 -5.60 -12.28 -14.11
N HIS A 305 -5.92 -12.52 -15.39
CA HIS A 305 -6.18 -13.85 -15.94
C HIS A 305 -4.91 -14.65 -16.23
N THR A 306 -3.88 -13.97 -16.73
CA THR A 306 -2.64 -14.61 -17.20
C THR A 306 -1.65 -14.89 -16.09
N HIS A 307 -1.59 -14.05 -15.04
CA HIS A 307 -0.57 -14.13 -13.99
C HIS A 307 -1.17 -14.27 -12.59
N ILE A 308 -2.04 -13.36 -12.17
CA ILE A 308 -2.52 -13.29 -10.78
C ILE A 308 -3.36 -14.52 -10.41
N ILE A 309 -4.39 -14.84 -11.19
CA ILE A 309 -5.26 -16.00 -10.93
C ILE A 309 -4.47 -17.31 -10.92
N PRO A 310 -3.65 -17.64 -11.94
CA PRO A 310 -2.85 -18.87 -11.93
C PRO A 310 -1.89 -18.95 -10.74
N ARG A 311 -1.22 -17.84 -10.40
CA ARG A 311 -0.33 -17.80 -9.23
C ARG A 311 -1.07 -18.08 -7.93
N LEU A 312 -2.19 -17.38 -7.70
CA LEU A 312 -2.93 -17.55 -6.45
C LEU A 312 -3.59 -18.91 -6.32
N LYS A 313 -4.02 -19.52 -7.43
CA LYS A 313 -4.44 -20.93 -7.41
C LYS A 313 -3.31 -21.83 -6.90
N LYS A 314 -2.09 -21.69 -7.42
CA LYS A 314 -0.93 -22.45 -6.92
C LYS A 314 -0.65 -22.21 -5.43
N VAL A 315 -0.74 -20.94 -4.98
CA VAL A 315 -0.58 -20.59 -3.57
C VAL A 315 -1.64 -21.28 -2.69
N ILE A 316 -2.91 -21.21 -3.08
CA ILE A 316 -4.03 -21.82 -2.35
C ILE A 316 -3.92 -23.34 -2.35
N ASP A 317 -3.56 -23.94 -3.49
CA ASP A 317 -3.38 -25.38 -3.62
C ASP A 317 -2.13 -25.89 -2.88
N GLY A 318 -1.28 -25.00 -2.36
CA GLY A 318 -0.02 -25.35 -1.70
C GLY A 318 1.05 -25.87 -2.66
N SER A 319 0.88 -25.64 -3.97
CA SER A 319 1.76 -26.09 -5.05
C SER A 319 2.73 -25.02 -5.55
N ASP A 320 2.84 -23.90 -4.82
CA ASP A 320 3.83 -22.85 -5.05
C ASP A 320 5.07 -23.05 -4.15
N PRO A 321 6.16 -23.66 -4.66
CA PRO A 321 7.34 -23.94 -3.86
C PRO A 321 8.26 -22.73 -3.67
N GLY A 322 7.99 -21.59 -4.32
CA GLY A 322 8.93 -20.48 -4.45
C GLY A 322 8.83 -19.42 -3.35
N GLY A 323 9.76 -18.46 -3.42
CA GLY A 323 9.76 -17.25 -2.61
C GLY A 323 9.79 -17.52 -1.11
N ILE A 324 8.73 -17.15 -0.39
CA ILE A 324 8.69 -17.24 1.08
C ILE A 324 8.00 -18.50 1.61
N THR A 325 7.54 -19.41 0.74
CA THR A 325 6.73 -20.59 1.13
C THR A 325 7.37 -21.38 2.28
N GLU A 326 8.64 -21.74 2.14
CA GLU A 326 9.38 -22.49 3.18
C GLU A 326 9.56 -21.65 4.45
N ALA A 327 9.96 -20.39 4.29
CA ALA A 327 10.25 -19.48 5.40
C ALA A 327 9.04 -19.20 6.31
N VAL A 328 7.80 -19.36 5.81
CA VAL A 328 6.58 -19.23 6.60
C VAL A 328 5.84 -20.56 6.78
N ASN A 329 6.44 -21.68 6.39
CA ASN A 329 5.86 -23.03 6.46
C ASN A 329 4.44 -23.09 5.85
N TRP A 330 4.24 -22.45 4.70
CA TRP A 330 2.94 -22.42 4.03
C TRP A 330 2.60 -23.79 3.43
N ARG A 331 1.35 -24.23 3.58
CA ARG A 331 0.85 -25.55 3.14
C ARG A 331 -0.36 -25.49 2.19
N GLY A 332 -0.81 -24.29 1.83
CA GLY A 332 -2.06 -24.08 1.10
C GLY A 332 -3.26 -23.79 2.02
N GLY A 333 -4.41 -23.55 1.40
CA GLY A 333 -5.67 -23.18 2.04
C GLY A 333 -6.17 -21.79 1.62
N GLY A 334 -7.35 -21.43 2.13
CA GLY A 334 -7.98 -20.14 1.83
C GLY A 334 -8.69 -20.09 0.48
N GLY A 335 -8.95 -18.88 0.00
CA GLY A 335 -9.64 -18.63 -1.26
C GLY A 335 -9.58 -17.16 -1.64
N PHE A 336 -9.96 -16.84 -2.88
CA PHE A 336 -10.17 -15.47 -3.33
C PHE A 336 -11.46 -15.35 -4.11
N ARG A 337 -11.98 -14.13 -4.19
CA ARG A 337 -13.02 -13.74 -5.15
C ARG A 337 -12.37 -12.90 -6.23
N TYR A 338 -12.84 -13.10 -7.46
CA TYR A 338 -12.41 -12.32 -8.61
C TYR A 338 -13.57 -11.48 -9.10
N PHE A 339 -13.31 -10.21 -9.35
CA PHE A 339 -14.28 -9.24 -9.85
C PHE A 339 -13.69 -8.53 -11.06
N ARG A 340 -14.54 -8.20 -12.03
CA ARG A 340 -14.19 -7.35 -13.17
C ARG A 340 -15.02 -6.07 -13.08
N LEU A 341 -14.41 -4.93 -13.38
CA LEU A 341 -15.17 -3.69 -13.50
C LEU A 341 -16.08 -3.78 -14.73
N ALA A 342 -17.38 -3.61 -14.52
CA ALA A 342 -18.34 -3.57 -15.61
C ALA A 342 -18.20 -2.24 -16.39
N PRO A 343 -18.66 -2.18 -17.65
CA PRO A 343 -18.79 -0.93 -18.39
C PRO A 343 -19.58 0.11 -17.59
N SER A 344 -19.44 1.40 -17.94
CA SER A 344 -20.25 2.46 -17.31
C SER A 344 -21.74 2.11 -17.39
N LEU A 345 -22.44 2.14 -16.25
CA LEU A 345 -23.88 1.82 -16.16
C LEU A 345 -24.72 2.77 -17.01
N LEU A 346 -24.34 4.05 -17.04
CA LEU A 346 -25.01 5.07 -17.82
C LEU A 346 -24.11 5.57 -18.95
N GLU A 347 -24.72 5.90 -20.07
CA GLU A 347 -24.12 6.58 -21.22
C GLU A 347 -25.03 7.71 -21.69
N THR A 348 -24.49 8.70 -22.38
CA THR A 348 -25.29 9.75 -23.01
C THR A 348 -25.71 9.31 -24.41
N ASP A 349 -27.00 9.49 -24.73
CA ASP A 349 -27.46 9.36 -26.11
C ASP A 349 -26.94 10.51 -26.99
N ARG A 350 -27.24 10.45 -28.30
CA ARG A 350 -26.84 11.48 -29.28
C ARG A 350 -27.39 12.90 -29.00
N TRP A 351 -28.33 13.03 -28.07
CA TRP A 351 -28.96 14.28 -27.66
C TRP A 351 -28.51 14.72 -26.25
N GLY A 352 -27.56 14.01 -25.63
CA GLY A 352 -27.02 14.32 -24.32
C GLY A 352 -27.87 13.83 -23.15
N ASN A 353 -28.88 12.99 -23.38
CA ASN A 353 -29.67 12.41 -22.29
C ASN A 353 -28.99 11.17 -21.74
N TRP A 354 -28.95 11.06 -20.41
CA TRP A 354 -28.49 9.84 -19.75
C TRP A 354 -29.45 8.68 -19.99
N ILE A 355 -28.91 7.56 -20.43
CA ILE A 355 -29.62 6.29 -20.62
C ILE A 355 -28.83 5.16 -19.98
N ILE A 356 -29.50 4.05 -19.68
CA ILE A 356 -28.82 2.82 -19.25
C ILE A 356 -28.03 2.28 -20.45
N ASN A 357 -26.76 1.98 -20.23
CA ASN A 357 -25.88 1.41 -21.24
C ASN A 357 -26.46 0.08 -21.76
N LYS A 358 -26.55 -0.05 -23.08
CA LYS A 358 -27.16 -1.22 -23.74
C LYS A 358 -26.44 -2.54 -23.50
N GLN A 359 -25.20 -2.50 -23.01
CA GLN A 359 -24.43 -3.68 -22.63
C GLN A 359 -24.96 -4.31 -21.32
N TYR A 360 -25.76 -3.59 -20.54
CA TYR A 360 -26.34 -4.12 -19.31
C TYR A 360 -27.56 -4.98 -19.59
N ASN A 361 -27.48 -6.24 -19.18
CA ASN A 361 -28.67 -7.08 -19.02
C ASN A 361 -29.35 -6.79 -17.65
N ALA A 362 -30.52 -7.41 -17.42
CA ALA A 362 -31.30 -7.18 -16.20
C ALA A 362 -30.54 -7.54 -14.90
N ALA A 363 -29.76 -8.62 -14.91
CA ALA A 363 -28.98 -9.04 -13.75
C ALA A 363 -27.85 -8.07 -13.44
N MET A 364 -27.09 -7.65 -14.45
CA MET A 364 -26.02 -6.64 -14.30
C MET A 364 -26.59 -5.31 -13.79
N LEU A 365 -27.75 -4.90 -14.31
CA LEU A 365 -28.41 -3.67 -13.88
C LEU A 365 -28.82 -3.77 -12.41
N ALA A 366 -29.46 -4.87 -12.02
CA ALA A 366 -29.86 -5.10 -10.65
C ALA A 366 -28.65 -5.12 -9.71
N GLU A 367 -27.58 -5.82 -10.06
CA GLU A 367 -26.34 -5.89 -9.27
C GLU A 367 -25.68 -4.52 -9.11
N ALA A 368 -25.51 -3.77 -10.20
CA ALA A 368 -24.93 -2.43 -10.17
C ALA A 368 -25.76 -1.47 -9.32
N VAL A 369 -27.08 -1.46 -9.51
CA VAL A 369 -27.99 -0.58 -8.76
C VAL A 369 -28.03 -0.98 -7.27
N CYS A 370 -28.00 -2.27 -6.93
CA CYS A 370 -27.85 -2.72 -5.55
C CYS A 370 -26.60 -2.08 -4.92
N LYS A 371 -25.44 -2.18 -5.59
CA LYS A 371 -24.19 -1.62 -5.09
C LYS A 371 -24.25 -0.09 -4.93
N LEU A 372 -24.86 0.62 -5.87
CA LEU A 372 -24.98 2.09 -5.83
C LEU A 372 -25.93 2.58 -4.73
N GLU A 373 -26.98 1.83 -4.42
CA GLU A 373 -27.95 2.16 -3.37
C GLU A 373 -27.58 1.57 -1.99
N GLY A 374 -26.48 0.83 -1.88
CA GLY A 374 -25.99 0.27 -0.61
C GLY A 374 -26.65 -1.06 -0.20
N PHE A 375 -27.21 -1.78 -1.15
CA PHE A 375 -27.80 -3.10 -0.98
C PHE A 375 -26.80 -4.19 -1.39
N ARG A 376 -26.88 -5.35 -0.72
CA ARG A 376 -26.18 -6.56 -1.16
C ARG A 376 -27.00 -7.23 -2.24
N TYR A 377 -26.40 -7.42 -3.42
CA TYR A 377 -27.02 -8.22 -4.48
C TYR A 377 -27.10 -9.69 -4.05
N ALA A 378 -28.32 -10.22 -4.02
CA ALA A 378 -28.64 -11.57 -3.59
C ALA A 378 -30.06 -11.89 -4.09
N PRO A 379 -30.22 -12.18 -5.40
CA PRO A 379 -31.53 -12.42 -5.98
C PRO A 379 -32.18 -13.68 -5.40
N SER A 380 -33.50 -13.65 -5.24
CA SER A 380 -34.30 -14.78 -4.77
C SER A 380 -34.82 -15.61 -5.95
N ASP A 381 -34.79 -16.93 -5.81
CA ASP A 381 -35.44 -17.86 -6.75
C ASP A 381 -36.96 -17.94 -6.51
N GLU A 382 -37.45 -17.49 -5.35
CA GLU A 382 -38.87 -17.54 -4.97
C GLU A 382 -39.59 -16.22 -5.24
N HIS A 383 -38.94 -15.09 -4.96
CA HIS A 383 -39.52 -13.76 -5.09
C HIS A 383 -38.85 -12.98 -6.22
N TYR A 384 -39.57 -12.79 -7.33
CA TYR A 384 -39.05 -12.11 -8.52
C TYR A 384 -38.61 -10.67 -8.27
N TRP A 385 -39.19 -9.99 -7.27
CA TRP A 385 -38.86 -8.61 -6.93
C TRP A 385 -37.70 -8.48 -5.95
N LEU A 386 -37.24 -9.58 -5.34
CA LEU A 386 -36.17 -9.58 -4.36
C LEU A 386 -34.84 -9.76 -5.09
N HIS A 387 -34.24 -8.66 -5.53
CA HIS A 387 -32.92 -8.67 -6.20
C HIS A 387 -31.76 -8.53 -5.21
N GLY A 388 -32.02 -7.97 -4.04
CA GLY A 388 -31.03 -7.78 -2.99
C GLY A 388 -31.65 -7.25 -1.70
N HIS A 389 -30.80 -7.10 -0.68
CA HIS A 389 -31.24 -6.66 0.65
C HIS A 389 -30.18 -5.81 1.35
N SER A 390 -30.61 -4.87 2.19
CA SER A 390 -29.74 -4.07 3.07
C SER A 390 -29.77 -4.59 4.51
N THR A 391 -30.94 -5.07 4.95
CA THR A 391 -31.21 -5.72 6.24
C THR A 391 -32.08 -6.96 6.01
N GLU A 392 -32.58 -7.61 7.07
CA GLU A 392 -33.48 -8.76 6.95
C GLU A 392 -34.90 -8.37 6.48
N GLN A 393 -35.27 -7.09 6.56
CA GLN A 393 -36.60 -6.59 6.23
C GLN A 393 -36.62 -5.54 5.12
N ASP A 394 -35.45 -5.12 4.63
CA ASP A 394 -35.32 -4.06 3.63
C ASP A 394 -34.68 -4.59 2.34
N PHE A 395 -35.44 -4.50 1.24
CA PHE A 395 -35.14 -5.15 -0.03
C PHE A 395 -35.11 -4.16 -1.18
N ILE A 396 -34.59 -4.60 -2.33
CA ILE A 396 -34.52 -3.79 -3.55
C ILE A 396 -35.04 -4.56 -4.77
N TYR A 397 -35.87 -3.89 -5.57
CA TYR A 397 -36.36 -4.35 -6.86
C TYR A 397 -35.90 -3.38 -7.95
N VAL A 398 -35.30 -3.90 -9.02
CA VAL A 398 -34.76 -3.10 -10.12
C VAL A 398 -35.34 -3.58 -11.44
N THR A 399 -35.98 -2.69 -12.19
CA THR A 399 -36.63 -3.04 -13.47
C THR A 399 -36.50 -1.93 -14.50
N THR A 400 -36.43 -2.30 -15.78
CA THR A 400 -36.50 -1.35 -16.90
C THR A 400 -37.94 -1.09 -17.35
N GLN A 401 -38.92 -1.78 -16.76
CA GLN A 401 -40.32 -1.63 -17.10
C GLN A 401 -40.93 -0.37 -16.48
N THR A 402 -42.03 0.09 -17.08
CA THR A 402 -42.90 1.10 -16.47
C THR A 402 -43.90 0.40 -15.55
N LEU A 403 -44.00 0.82 -14.30
CA LEU A 403 -44.92 0.21 -13.33
C LEU A 403 -46.23 1.00 -13.23
N THR A 404 -47.37 0.32 -13.40
CA THR A 404 -48.71 0.92 -13.24
C THR A 404 -49.16 0.95 -11.78
N HIS A 405 -50.25 1.66 -11.51
CA HIS A 405 -50.83 1.72 -10.16
C HIS A 405 -51.23 0.33 -9.66
N GLU A 406 -51.86 -0.47 -10.51
CA GLU A 406 -52.31 -1.82 -10.17
C GLU A 406 -51.12 -2.75 -9.87
N GLN A 407 -50.03 -2.66 -10.65
CA GLN A 407 -48.81 -3.44 -10.42
C GLN A 407 -48.13 -3.05 -9.10
N LEU A 408 -48.07 -1.76 -8.79
CA LEU A 408 -47.48 -1.28 -7.54
C LEU A 408 -48.33 -1.66 -6.32
N GLN A 409 -49.65 -1.65 -6.44
CA GLN A 409 -50.56 -2.12 -5.39
C GLN A 409 -50.34 -3.61 -5.11
N ALA A 410 -50.33 -4.44 -6.15
CA ALA A 410 -50.07 -5.88 -6.01
C ALA A 410 -48.68 -6.15 -5.40
N LEU A 411 -47.66 -5.41 -5.83
CA LEU A 411 -46.31 -5.51 -5.27
C LEU A 411 -46.28 -5.12 -3.79
N SER A 412 -46.96 -4.05 -3.40
CA SER A 412 -47.05 -3.61 -2.00
C SER A 412 -47.69 -4.68 -1.11
N GLU A 413 -48.74 -5.35 -1.60
CA GLU A 413 -49.40 -6.45 -0.90
C GLU A 413 -48.50 -7.68 -0.76
N GLU A 414 -47.77 -8.05 -1.83
CA GLU A 414 -46.86 -9.19 -1.83
C GLU A 414 -45.65 -8.97 -0.89
N VAL A 415 -45.09 -7.75 -0.86
CA VAL A 415 -44.07 -7.34 0.09
C VAL A 415 -44.63 -7.34 1.52
N GLY A 416 -45.89 -6.96 1.70
CA GLY A 416 -46.55 -6.96 3.00
C GLY A 416 -46.03 -5.87 3.95
N ALA A 417 -46.68 -5.77 5.12
CA ALA A 417 -46.51 -4.63 6.02
C ALA A 417 -45.23 -4.65 6.88
N SER A 418 -44.57 -5.81 7.00
CA SER A 418 -43.37 -5.99 7.85
C SER A 418 -42.05 -5.84 7.10
N ARG A 419 -42.09 -5.52 5.81
CA ARG A 419 -40.92 -5.38 4.94
C ARG A 419 -40.99 -4.06 4.19
N THR A 420 -39.83 -3.52 3.82
CA THR A 420 -39.73 -2.36 2.93
C THR A 420 -39.08 -2.76 1.62
N LEU A 421 -39.50 -2.12 0.53
CA LEU A 421 -38.95 -2.37 -0.81
C LEU A 421 -38.59 -1.04 -1.50
N LEU A 422 -37.31 -0.89 -1.83
CA LEU A 422 -36.84 0.14 -2.74
C LEU A 422 -37.03 -0.33 -4.18
N VAL A 423 -37.93 0.32 -4.92
CA VAL A 423 -38.21 0.04 -6.33
C VAL A 423 -37.49 1.07 -7.20
N LEU A 424 -36.57 0.61 -8.03
CA LEU A 424 -35.98 1.42 -9.10
C LEU A 424 -36.51 0.96 -10.46
N CYS A 425 -37.22 1.86 -11.13
CA CYS A 425 -37.87 1.61 -12.42
C CYS A 425 -37.52 2.68 -13.45
N LEU A 426 -37.81 2.44 -14.73
CA LEU A 426 -37.63 3.46 -15.77
C LEU A 426 -38.70 4.57 -15.65
N ALA A 427 -39.95 4.17 -15.37
CA ALA A 427 -41.04 5.08 -15.08
C ALA A 427 -42.10 4.39 -14.22
N TYR A 428 -42.98 5.18 -13.60
CA TYR A 428 -44.12 4.65 -12.85
C TYR A 428 -45.31 5.60 -12.89
N ARG A 429 -46.50 5.05 -12.64
CA ARG A 429 -47.74 5.79 -12.40
C ARG A 429 -48.31 5.34 -11.06
N ALA A 430 -48.20 6.18 -10.04
CA ALA A 430 -48.81 5.96 -8.72
C ALA A 430 -50.07 6.82 -8.58
N ALA A 431 -51.04 6.36 -7.77
CA ALA A 431 -52.25 7.13 -7.47
C ALA A 431 -51.94 8.42 -6.69
N SER A 432 -50.93 8.38 -5.82
CA SER A 432 -50.36 9.53 -5.11
C SER A 432 -48.90 9.25 -4.73
N PRO A 433 -48.09 10.27 -4.39
CA PRO A 433 -46.69 10.09 -3.99
C PRO A 433 -46.49 9.14 -2.79
N ASP A 434 -47.45 9.13 -1.85
CA ASP A 434 -47.41 8.36 -0.60
C ASP A 434 -48.41 7.19 -0.60
N ALA A 435 -48.80 6.69 -1.77
CA ALA A 435 -49.84 5.67 -1.90
C ALA A 435 -49.49 4.34 -1.23
N TYR A 436 -48.20 4.05 -1.03
CA TYR A 436 -47.72 2.75 -0.53
C TYR A 436 -46.74 2.97 0.62
N PRO A 437 -47.09 2.63 1.88
CA PRO A 437 -46.24 2.92 3.04
C PRO A 437 -44.97 2.07 3.09
N ASN A 438 -44.94 0.92 2.40
CA ASN A 438 -43.82 -0.02 2.38
C ASN A 438 -42.97 0.05 1.10
N LEU A 439 -43.34 0.88 0.11
CA LEU A 439 -42.58 1.02 -1.14
C LEU A 439 -41.93 2.39 -1.22
N THR A 440 -40.64 2.43 -1.55
CA THR A 440 -39.96 3.65 -1.98
C THR A 440 -39.65 3.54 -3.47
N ILE A 441 -40.22 4.41 -4.31
CA ILE A 441 -40.11 4.27 -5.77
C ILE A 441 -39.26 5.40 -6.35
N LYS A 442 -38.19 5.06 -7.06
CA LYS A 442 -37.29 6.01 -7.73
C LYS A 442 -37.14 5.69 -9.22
N LYS A 443 -36.80 6.70 -10.02
CA LYS A 443 -36.58 6.56 -11.47
C LYS A 443 -35.09 6.43 -11.82
N ILE A 444 -34.74 5.49 -12.69
CA ILE A 444 -33.42 5.43 -13.35
C ILE A 444 -33.52 6.24 -14.66
N PRO A 445 -32.54 7.09 -15.01
CA PRO A 445 -31.21 7.27 -14.40
C PRO A 445 -31.15 8.18 -13.18
N GLN A 446 -32.16 9.02 -12.96
CA GLN A 446 -32.11 10.13 -11.99
C GLN A 446 -31.63 9.72 -10.58
N ALA A 447 -32.06 8.55 -10.11
CA ALA A 447 -31.73 8.02 -8.80
C ALA A 447 -30.24 7.71 -8.60
N VAL A 448 -29.53 7.37 -9.68
CA VAL A 448 -28.14 6.90 -9.63
C VAL A 448 -27.15 7.91 -10.20
N LEU A 449 -27.60 8.96 -10.88
CA LEU A 449 -26.73 9.97 -11.52
C LEU A 449 -25.72 10.62 -10.56
N SER A 450 -26.12 10.90 -9.33
CA SER A 450 -25.23 11.54 -8.34
C SER A 450 -24.37 10.54 -7.55
N ARG A 451 -24.49 9.24 -7.83
CA ARG A 451 -23.81 8.19 -7.05
C ARG A 451 -22.39 7.93 -7.52
N CYS A 452 -22.10 8.17 -8.80
CA CYS A 452 -20.83 7.88 -9.46
C CYS A 452 -20.62 8.83 -10.65
N GLU A 453 -19.40 8.83 -11.19
CA GLU A 453 -19.13 9.36 -12.52
C GLU A 453 -19.47 8.29 -13.57
N TYR A 454 -19.97 8.72 -14.72
CA TYR A 454 -20.42 7.85 -15.81
C TYR A 454 -19.85 8.32 -17.14
N GLY A 455 -19.68 7.40 -18.08
CA GLY A 455 -19.24 7.70 -19.44
C GLY A 455 -17.75 8.05 -19.58
N HIS A 456 -16.96 7.83 -18.52
CA HIS A 456 -15.50 7.95 -18.56
C HIS A 456 -14.88 6.55 -18.69
N ASP A 457 -14.43 6.21 -19.90
CA ASP A 457 -13.66 5.00 -20.21
C ASP A 457 -12.21 5.35 -20.61
N ASP A 458 -11.73 6.49 -20.12
CA ASP A 458 -10.43 7.12 -20.39
C ASP A 458 -9.27 6.49 -19.59
N TYR A 459 -9.50 5.36 -18.93
CA TYR A 459 -8.51 4.63 -18.12
C TYR A 459 -7.41 3.93 -18.92
N SER A 460 -7.14 4.36 -20.15
CA SER A 460 -5.91 3.96 -20.82
C SER A 460 -4.79 4.87 -20.33
N LEU A 461 -3.67 4.26 -19.92
CA LEU A 461 -2.38 4.95 -19.83
C LEU A 461 -1.83 5.24 -21.24
N GLN A 462 -2.69 5.39 -22.24
CA GLN A 462 -2.37 5.74 -23.61
C GLN A 462 -2.73 7.20 -23.81
N VAL A 463 -1.77 7.98 -24.31
CA VAL A 463 -1.84 9.44 -24.49
C VAL A 463 -3.06 9.90 -25.31
N GLU A 464 -3.67 9.01 -26.10
CA GLU A 464 -4.81 9.32 -26.97
C GLU A 464 -6.11 9.72 -26.23
N ASN A 465 -6.24 9.38 -24.93
CA ASN A 465 -7.48 9.62 -24.17
C ASN A 465 -7.48 10.87 -23.27
N LEU A 466 -6.51 11.76 -23.44
CA LEU A 466 -6.40 12.96 -22.61
C LEU A 466 -7.14 14.16 -23.22
N PRO A 467 -7.84 14.97 -22.40
CA PRO A 467 -8.45 16.20 -22.88
C PRO A 467 -7.38 17.11 -23.49
N ALA A 468 -7.65 17.62 -24.69
CA ALA A 468 -6.72 18.51 -25.40
C ALA A 468 -6.36 19.71 -24.51
N ALA A 469 -5.06 20.03 -24.46
CA ALA A 469 -4.57 21.21 -23.74
C ALA A 469 -5.33 22.47 -24.21
N PRO A 470 -5.66 23.40 -23.29
CA PRO A 470 -6.22 24.69 -23.68
C PRO A 470 -5.30 25.36 -24.70
N PRO A 471 -5.85 26.07 -25.71
CA PRO A 471 -5.02 26.77 -26.67
C PRO A 471 -4.07 27.72 -25.93
N PRO A 472 -2.80 27.83 -26.36
CA PRO A 472 -1.83 28.70 -25.71
C PRO A 472 -2.38 30.12 -25.68
N MET A 473 -2.26 30.78 -24.51
CA MET A 473 -2.59 32.19 -24.41
C MET A 473 -1.74 32.96 -25.42
N PRO A 474 -2.32 33.94 -26.15
CA PRO A 474 -1.56 34.72 -27.12
C PRO A 474 -0.36 35.36 -26.42
N GLU A 475 0.82 35.19 -27.04
CA GLU A 475 2.05 35.80 -26.53
C GLU A 475 1.86 37.32 -26.41
N PRO A 476 2.31 37.93 -25.30
CA PRO A 476 2.31 39.38 -25.19
C PRO A 476 3.21 39.97 -26.27
N GLU A 477 2.69 40.94 -27.02
CA GLU A 477 3.44 41.66 -28.05
C GLU A 477 4.73 42.25 -27.46
N ASP A 478 5.86 41.95 -28.12
CA ASP A 478 7.18 42.47 -27.75
C ASP A 478 7.17 44.01 -27.73
N GLU A 479 7.33 44.61 -26.55
CA GLU A 479 7.68 46.03 -26.45
C GLU A 479 9.12 46.23 -26.95
N PRO A 480 9.40 47.30 -27.73
CA PRO A 480 10.72 47.51 -28.31
C PRO A 480 11.74 47.85 -27.21
N THR A 481 12.70 46.94 -26.99
CA THR A 481 13.82 47.16 -26.07
C THR A 481 14.71 48.33 -26.52
N GLU A 482 14.77 49.39 -25.71
CA GLU A 482 15.75 50.47 -25.84
C GLU A 482 17.19 49.94 -25.71
N ARG A 483 18.02 50.25 -26.70
CA ARG A 483 19.46 49.92 -26.72
C ARG A 483 20.20 50.73 -25.66
N LYS A 484 20.79 50.06 -24.66
CA LYS A 484 21.83 50.66 -23.80
C LYS A 484 23.21 50.54 -24.44
N PRO A 485 24.08 51.55 -24.32
CA PRO A 485 25.35 51.61 -25.04
C PRO A 485 26.45 50.77 -24.36
N THR A 486 27.26 50.15 -25.20
CA THR A 486 28.41 49.30 -24.90
C THR A 486 29.51 50.09 -24.19
N ARG A 487 29.97 49.60 -23.03
CA ARG A 487 31.16 50.12 -22.34
C ARG A 487 32.34 49.17 -22.60
N GLN A 488 33.32 49.64 -23.37
CA GLN A 488 34.65 49.03 -23.48
C GLN A 488 35.51 49.38 -22.27
N LEU A 489 36.54 48.53 -22.05
CA LEU A 489 37.79 48.64 -21.26
C LEU A 489 37.87 47.42 -20.33
N GLY A 490 38.95 46.64 -20.25
CA GLY A 490 40.32 46.72 -20.75
C GLY A 490 41.13 45.67 -19.96
N PHE A 491 42.18 45.10 -20.57
CA PHE A 491 43.11 44.16 -19.93
C PHE A 491 43.88 44.80 -18.76
N ASP A 492 44.00 44.12 -17.63
CA ASP A 492 45.28 43.58 -17.08
C ASP A 492 45.13 43.14 -15.61
N LEU A 493 45.74 41.98 -15.32
CA LEU A 493 45.95 41.22 -14.06
C LEU A 493 44.75 40.52 -13.39
#